data_AF-A0A553QA39-F1
#
_entry.id   AF-A0A553QA39-F1
#
_cell.length_a   1.000
_cell.length_b   1.000
_cell.length_c   1.000
_cell.angle_alpha   90.00
_cell.angle_beta   90.00
_cell.angle_gamma   90.00
#
_symmetry.space_group_name_H-M   'P 1'
#
loop_
_entity.id
_entity.type
_entity.pdbx_description
1 polymer ?
#
loop_
_entity_poly.entity_id
_entity_poly.type
_entity_poly.pdbx_seq_one_letter_code
_entity_poly.pdbx_strand_id
1 'polypeptide(L)'
;MTHSKRDYDGFLCSLLLPDPARRSSLALRAFNVELALIKDTVSQKTIGLMRMQFWKSAIEDIYRDDPPSQPISAELWREKDMEDRAYRNLQELESYAENTQSSLLYLLLETLGVKNIHADHAASHIGKAQGILTCLRATPYNSHRRKVYLPMDICMLHGASQEDFIRGSRDKNVRDVVYDIASQAHVHLEHV
;
A
#
# COMPACT_ATOMS: atom_id res chain seq x y z
N MET A 1 19.47 2.02 -10.83
CA MET A 1 19.53 0.55 -11.08
C MET A 1 18.84 -0.21 -9.95
N THR A 2 17.66 0.24 -9.51
CA THR A 2 17.22 0.03 -8.11
C THR A 2 15.73 -0.28 -7.94
N HIS A 3 14.87 0.10 -8.89
CA HIS A 3 13.42 -0.14 -8.80
C HIS A 3 13.04 -1.63 -8.94
N SER A 4 13.55 -2.30 -9.98
CA SER A 4 13.22 -3.70 -10.28
C SER A 4 13.64 -4.72 -9.22
N LYS A 5 14.46 -4.34 -8.23
CA LYS A 5 14.78 -5.19 -7.06
C LYS A 5 13.80 -5.02 -5.89
N ARG A 6 12.94 -3.99 -5.92
CA ARG A 6 12.01 -3.63 -4.84
C ARG A 6 10.55 -3.84 -5.24
N ASP A 7 10.21 -3.61 -6.50
CA ASP A 7 8.94 -4.00 -7.13
C ASP A 7 9.25 -4.86 -8.37
N TYR A 8 9.73 -6.09 -8.14
CA TYR A 8 10.11 -7.00 -9.24
C TYR A 8 8.88 -7.48 -10.01
N ASP A 9 7.84 -7.92 -9.29
CA ASP A 9 6.60 -8.42 -9.87
C ASP A 9 5.89 -7.30 -10.67
N GLY A 10 5.83 -6.09 -10.11
CA GLY A 10 5.29 -4.93 -10.81
C GLY A 10 6.13 -4.48 -12.00
N PHE A 11 7.46 -4.57 -11.91
CA PHE A 11 8.35 -4.35 -13.06
C PHE A 11 8.05 -5.34 -14.20
N LEU A 12 7.90 -6.64 -13.91
CA LEU A 12 7.53 -7.65 -14.90
C LEU A 12 6.16 -7.36 -15.51
N CYS A 13 5.15 -7.04 -14.69
CA CYS A 13 3.82 -6.66 -15.17
C CYS A 13 3.86 -5.42 -16.08
N SER A 14 4.69 -4.42 -15.79
CA SER A 14 4.85 -3.25 -16.67
C SER A 14 5.44 -3.60 -18.04
N LEU A 15 6.20 -4.69 -18.19
CA LEU A 15 6.71 -5.13 -19.51
C LEU A 15 5.57 -5.59 -20.44
N LEU A 16 4.44 -6.06 -19.90
CA LEU A 16 3.26 -6.48 -20.66
C LEU A 16 2.46 -5.30 -21.22
N LEU A 17 2.70 -4.07 -20.75
CA LEU A 17 1.97 -2.88 -21.19
C LEU A 17 2.45 -2.39 -22.56
N PRO A 18 1.58 -1.76 -23.37
CA PRO A 18 1.96 -1.11 -24.62
C PRO A 18 3.07 -0.07 -24.42
N ASP A 19 3.95 0.09 -25.42
CA ASP A 19 5.11 1.00 -25.35
C ASP A 19 4.78 2.44 -24.90
N PRO A 20 3.66 3.08 -25.31
CA PRO A 20 3.29 4.42 -24.82
C PRO A 20 3.04 4.47 -23.31
N ALA A 21 2.38 3.45 -22.75
CA ALA A 21 2.02 3.39 -21.33
C ALA A 21 3.15 2.84 -20.45
N ARG A 22 4.04 1.99 -21.01
CA ARG A 22 5.12 1.33 -20.26
C ARG A 22 6.03 2.31 -19.52
N ARG A 23 6.40 3.44 -20.15
CA ARG A 23 7.25 4.47 -19.51
C ARG A 23 6.55 5.12 -18.32
N SER A 24 5.30 5.54 -18.49
CA SER A 24 4.49 6.16 -17.43
C SER A 24 4.23 5.20 -16.27
N SER A 25 3.91 3.93 -16.57
CA SER A 25 3.75 2.88 -15.57
C SER A 25 5.02 2.66 -14.73
N LEU A 26 6.19 2.59 -15.36
CA LEU A 26 7.46 2.44 -14.65
C LEU A 26 7.79 3.67 -13.77
N ALA A 27 7.45 4.87 -14.23
CA ALA A 27 7.63 6.09 -13.45
C ALA A 27 6.70 6.14 -12.21
N LEU A 28 5.40 5.81 -12.38
CA LEU A 28 4.44 5.73 -11.28
C LEU A 28 4.83 4.68 -10.23
N ARG A 29 5.28 3.50 -10.66
CA ARG A 29 5.78 2.45 -9.74
C ARG A 29 7.03 2.89 -9.00
N ALA A 30 7.99 3.52 -9.71
CA ALA A 30 9.20 4.05 -9.09
C ALA A 30 8.89 5.11 -8.03
N PHE A 31 7.97 6.02 -8.33
CA PHE A 31 7.50 7.02 -7.37
C PHE A 31 6.83 6.39 -6.14
N ASN A 32 5.93 5.42 -6.34
CA ASN A 32 5.27 4.71 -5.23
C ASN A 32 6.28 3.97 -4.32
N VAL A 33 7.33 3.36 -4.89
CA VAL A 33 8.41 2.72 -4.14
C VAL A 33 9.20 3.75 -3.32
N GLU A 34 9.57 4.89 -3.89
CA GLU A 34 10.28 5.94 -3.16
C GLU A 34 9.43 6.52 -2.01
N LEU A 35 8.12 6.73 -2.23
CA LEU A 35 7.20 7.14 -1.15
C LEU A 35 7.13 6.11 -0.01
N ALA A 36 6.94 4.83 -0.34
CA ALA A 36 6.83 3.76 0.65
C ALA A 36 8.08 3.65 1.54
N LEU A 37 9.26 3.93 0.97
CA LEU A 37 10.54 3.88 1.67
C LEU A 37 10.81 5.07 2.60
N ILE A 38 10.03 6.16 2.54
CA ILE A 38 10.25 7.32 3.42
C ILE A 38 10.14 6.91 4.89
N LYS A 39 9.14 6.11 5.27
CA LYS A 39 8.93 5.63 6.65
C LYS A 39 10.08 4.75 7.18
N ASP A 40 10.78 4.05 6.30
CA ASP A 40 11.92 3.18 6.66
C ASP A 40 13.30 3.87 6.57
N THR A 41 13.42 4.95 5.80
CA THR A 41 14.72 5.62 5.54
C THR A 41 14.94 6.88 6.40
N VAL A 42 13.98 7.26 7.24
CA VAL A 42 14.08 8.44 8.12
C VAL A 42 13.92 8.04 9.59
N SER A 43 14.85 8.47 10.44
CA SER A 43 14.82 8.15 11.87
C SER A 43 13.92 9.10 12.69
N GLN A 44 13.50 10.23 12.12
CA GLN A 44 12.66 11.23 12.79
C GLN A 44 11.40 11.51 11.98
N LYS A 45 10.23 11.52 12.64
CA LYS A 45 8.92 11.83 12.05
C LYS A 45 8.95 13.12 11.21
N THR A 46 9.58 14.17 11.75
CA THR A 46 9.70 15.49 11.09
C THR A 46 10.45 15.42 9.77
N ILE A 47 11.53 14.64 9.67
CA ILE A 47 12.30 14.48 8.42
C ILE A 47 11.49 13.71 7.37
N GLY A 48 10.71 12.70 7.80
CA GLY A 48 9.78 12.00 6.92
C GLY A 48 8.67 12.91 6.40
N LEU A 49 8.07 13.73 7.27
CA LEU A 49 7.08 14.75 6.88
C LEU A 49 7.68 15.77 5.90
N MET A 50 8.92 16.24 6.10
CA MET A 50 9.60 17.11 5.14
C MET A 50 9.79 16.44 3.77
N ARG A 51 10.13 15.14 3.72
CA ARG A 51 10.24 14.39 2.44
C ARG A 51 8.89 14.18 1.77
N MET A 52 7.84 13.90 2.54
CA MET A 52 6.47 13.82 2.01
C MET A 52 6.02 15.17 1.48
N GLN A 53 6.29 16.27 2.20
CA GLN A 53 5.98 17.63 1.75
C GLN A 53 6.80 18.02 0.51
N PHE A 54 8.07 17.61 0.40
CA PHE A 54 8.87 17.79 -0.81
C PHE A 54 8.25 17.09 -2.03
N TRP A 55 7.82 15.83 -1.90
CA TRP A 55 7.19 15.10 -3.02
C TRP A 55 5.78 15.58 -3.32
N LYS A 56 5.03 15.99 -2.30
CA LYS A 56 3.75 16.68 -2.45
C LYS A 56 3.96 17.95 -3.25
N SER A 57 4.87 18.83 -2.81
CA SER A 57 5.29 19.99 -3.58
C SER A 57 5.70 19.55 -4.97
N ALA A 58 6.57 18.56 -5.19
CA ALA A 58 6.98 18.11 -6.53
C ALA A 58 5.86 17.65 -7.51
N ILE A 59 4.64 17.33 -7.05
CA ILE A 59 3.50 16.92 -7.93
C ILE A 59 2.36 17.95 -7.90
N GLU A 60 2.22 18.64 -6.76
CA GLU A 60 1.90 20.07 -6.73
C GLU A 60 2.99 20.91 -7.45
N ASP A 61 3.93 20.29 -8.21
CA ASP A 61 4.92 20.94 -9.08
C ASP A 61 4.88 20.39 -10.54
N ILE A 62 3.89 19.57 -10.93
CA ILE A 62 3.82 18.97 -12.28
C ILE A 62 2.72 19.51 -13.20
N TYR A 63 1.51 19.80 -12.70
CA TYR A 63 0.34 20.05 -13.56
C TYR A 63 -0.11 21.54 -13.72
N ARG A 64 0.73 22.57 -13.46
CA ARG A 64 0.39 24.00 -13.78
C ARG A 64 0.87 24.45 -15.17
N ASP A 65 1.57 23.60 -15.93
CA ASP A 65 2.28 23.89 -17.19
C ASP A 65 3.35 25.01 -17.16
N ASP A 66 3.28 25.96 -16.23
CA ASP A 66 4.47 26.24 -15.41
C ASP A 66 4.71 24.97 -14.58
N PRO A 67 5.93 24.40 -14.53
CA PRO A 67 6.24 23.50 -13.43
C PRO A 67 6.28 24.40 -12.15
N PRO A 68 5.11 24.74 -11.53
CA PRO A 68 4.46 23.82 -10.58
C PRO A 68 2.90 23.74 -10.30
N SER A 69 2.17 22.58 -10.49
CA SER A 69 1.04 21.97 -9.66
C SER A 69 -0.24 21.34 -10.25
N GLN A 70 -0.72 20.16 -9.77
CA GLN A 70 -2.16 19.93 -9.39
C GLN A 70 -2.39 18.85 -8.27
N PRO A 71 -2.83 17.58 -8.52
CA PRO A 71 -4.19 17.17 -8.14
C PRO A 71 -4.31 16.05 -7.07
N ILE A 72 -3.28 15.78 -6.29
CA ILE A 72 -3.03 14.49 -5.57
C ILE A 72 -3.87 14.25 -4.29
N SER A 73 -5.16 14.58 -4.26
CA SER A 73 -5.98 14.48 -3.05
C SER A 73 -6.10 13.07 -2.44
N ALA A 74 -5.89 12.00 -3.22
CA ALA A 74 -5.91 10.61 -2.74
C ALA A 74 -4.63 10.19 -1.96
N GLU A 75 -3.44 10.42 -2.53
CA GLU A 75 -2.18 9.98 -1.90
C GLU A 75 -1.80 10.79 -0.65
N LEU A 76 -2.35 12.00 -0.51
CA LEU A 76 -2.16 12.87 0.65
C LEU A 76 -2.67 12.24 1.97
N TRP A 77 -3.47 11.16 1.92
CA TRP A 77 -3.83 10.42 3.12
C TRP A 77 -2.61 9.77 3.81
N ARG A 78 -1.52 9.45 3.07
CA ARG A 78 -0.30 8.87 3.65
C ARG A 78 0.43 9.79 4.63
N GLU A 79 0.21 11.11 4.59
CA GLU A 79 0.77 12.06 5.56
C GLU A 79 0.35 11.71 7.00
N LYS A 80 -0.88 11.18 7.17
CA LYS A 80 -1.42 10.76 8.48
C LYS A 80 -0.84 9.44 9.00
N ASP A 81 -0.17 8.64 8.16
CA ASP A 81 0.40 7.35 8.54
C ASP A 81 1.89 7.43 8.95
N MET A 82 2.37 8.61 9.32
CA MET A 82 3.70 8.79 9.92
C MET A 82 3.78 8.34 11.40
N GLU A 83 2.84 7.51 11.85
CA GLU A 83 2.75 6.95 13.20
C GLU A 83 2.82 5.42 13.16
N ASP A 84 3.42 4.84 14.19
CA ASP A 84 3.57 3.38 14.34
C ASP A 84 2.41 2.81 15.15
N ARG A 85 1.20 2.81 14.56
CA ARG A 85 0.00 2.24 15.19
C ARG A 85 -0.52 1.02 14.44
N ALA A 86 -1.07 0.06 15.19
CA ALA A 86 -1.86 -1.02 14.60
C ALA A 86 -3.19 -0.49 14.07
N TYR A 87 -3.77 -1.17 13.07
CA TYR A 87 -5.13 -0.86 12.60
C TYR A 87 -6.15 -1.26 13.67
N ARG A 88 -7.13 -0.39 13.94
CA ARG A 88 -8.18 -0.68 14.93
C ARG A 88 -9.07 -1.84 14.50
N ASN A 89 -9.37 -1.87 13.20
CA ASN A 89 -10.22 -2.89 12.59
C ASN A 89 -9.81 -3.17 11.15
N LEU A 90 -10.39 -4.23 10.57
CA LEU A 90 -10.17 -4.60 9.18
C LEU A 90 -10.53 -3.46 8.20
N GLN A 91 -11.60 -2.71 8.50
CA GLN A 91 -12.05 -1.58 7.67
C GLN A 91 -11.00 -0.46 7.55
N GLU A 92 -10.19 -0.22 8.60
CA GLU A 92 -9.08 0.74 8.57
C GLU A 92 -7.93 0.25 7.68
N LEU A 93 -7.66 -1.07 7.66
CA LEU A 93 -6.71 -1.70 6.75
C LEU A 93 -7.18 -1.68 5.27
N GLU A 94 -8.45 -1.98 5.01
CA GLU A 94 -9.04 -1.87 3.66
C GLU A 94 -9.02 -0.42 3.15
N SER A 95 -9.37 0.53 4.01
CA SER A 95 -9.32 1.96 3.69
C SER A 95 -7.88 2.41 3.39
N TYR A 96 -6.90 1.91 4.13
CA TYR A 96 -5.48 2.15 3.85
C TYR A 96 -5.05 1.53 2.51
N ALA A 97 -5.47 0.30 2.21
CA ALA A 97 -5.16 -0.38 0.96
C ALA A 97 -5.76 0.34 -0.26
N GLU A 98 -6.99 0.86 -0.14
CA GLU A 98 -7.64 1.67 -1.18
C GLU A 98 -6.85 2.95 -1.51
N ASN A 99 -6.45 3.69 -0.48
CA ASN A 99 -5.69 4.94 -0.62
C ASN A 99 -4.19 4.73 -0.91
N THR A 100 -3.72 3.50 -1.18
CA THR A 100 -2.30 3.22 -1.48
C THR A 100 -2.09 2.26 -2.65
N GLN A 101 -2.75 1.10 -2.66
CA GLN A 101 -2.62 0.09 -3.73
C GLN A 101 -3.64 0.34 -4.84
N SER A 102 -4.93 0.52 -4.52
CA SER A 102 -5.95 0.81 -5.54
C SER A 102 -5.67 2.12 -6.25
N SER A 103 -5.21 3.13 -5.51
CA SER A 103 -4.78 4.44 -6.07
C SER A 103 -3.71 4.32 -7.16
N LEU A 104 -2.70 3.44 -6.98
CA LEU A 104 -1.72 3.14 -8.04
C LEU A 104 -2.37 2.43 -9.24
N LEU A 105 -3.32 1.53 -9.01
CA LEU A 105 -4.03 0.82 -10.09
C LEU A 105 -4.91 1.77 -10.92
N TYR A 106 -5.60 2.73 -10.30
CA TYR A 106 -6.36 3.78 -11.00
C TYR A 106 -5.45 4.63 -11.89
N LEU A 107 -4.29 5.06 -11.37
CA LEU A 107 -3.31 5.80 -12.17
C LEU A 107 -2.79 4.97 -13.35
N LEU A 108 -2.63 3.65 -13.18
CA LEU A 108 -2.25 2.75 -14.28
C LEU A 108 -3.36 2.61 -15.33
N LEU A 109 -4.64 2.51 -14.94
CA LEU A 109 -5.78 2.51 -15.87
C LEU A 109 -5.83 3.81 -16.68
N GLU A 110 -5.65 4.96 -16.04
CA GLU A 110 -5.58 6.26 -16.73
C GLU A 110 -4.37 6.35 -17.68
N THR A 111 -3.19 5.79 -17.34
CA THR A 111 -2.06 5.72 -18.32
C THR A 111 -2.33 4.83 -19.53
N LEU A 112 -3.32 3.93 -19.45
CA LEU A 112 -3.79 3.10 -20.55
C LEU A 112 -4.99 3.73 -21.29
N GLY A 113 -5.49 4.89 -20.84
CA GLY A 113 -6.69 5.53 -21.37
C GLY A 113 -7.99 4.78 -21.05
N VAL A 114 -7.96 3.86 -20.07
CA VAL A 114 -9.14 3.07 -19.68
C VAL A 114 -10.01 3.90 -18.75
N LYS A 115 -11.22 4.24 -19.21
CA LYS A 115 -12.26 4.92 -18.43
C LYS A 115 -13.49 4.03 -18.36
N ASN A 116 -13.56 3.16 -17.36
CA ASN A 116 -14.62 2.17 -17.23
C ASN A 116 -14.86 1.82 -15.75
N ILE A 117 -16.08 2.08 -15.28
CA ILE A 117 -16.49 1.87 -13.89
C ILE A 117 -16.29 0.42 -13.40
N HIS A 118 -16.37 -0.58 -14.28
CA HIS A 118 -16.09 -1.97 -13.93
C HIS A 118 -14.59 -2.25 -13.80
N ALA A 119 -13.75 -1.59 -14.59
CA ALA A 119 -12.30 -1.67 -14.44
C ALA A 119 -11.84 -0.96 -13.15
N ASP A 120 -12.46 0.18 -12.82
CA ASP A 120 -12.23 0.88 -11.55
C ASP A 120 -12.69 0.02 -10.35
N HIS A 121 -13.87 -0.60 -10.44
CA HIS A 121 -14.35 -1.53 -9.40
C HIS A 121 -13.39 -2.71 -9.19
N ALA A 122 -12.96 -3.37 -10.27
CA ALA A 122 -11.96 -4.43 -10.22
C ALA A 122 -10.63 -3.95 -9.63
N ALA A 123 -10.14 -2.77 -10.01
CA ALA A 123 -8.93 -2.17 -9.46
C ALA A 123 -9.04 -1.88 -7.96
N SER A 124 -10.21 -1.44 -7.47
CA SER A 124 -10.48 -1.25 -6.03
C SER A 124 -10.33 -2.58 -5.27
N HIS A 125 -10.95 -3.63 -5.77
CA HIS A 125 -10.93 -4.95 -5.14
C HIS A 125 -9.55 -5.60 -5.17
N ILE A 126 -8.85 -5.54 -6.31
CA ILE A 126 -7.47 -6.02 -6.44
C ILE A 126 -6.53 -5.25 -5.50
N GLY A 127 -6.64 -3.92 -5.44
CA GLY A 127 -5.80 -3.08 -4.58
C GLY A 127 -6.01 -3.38 -3.09
N LYS A 128 -7.27 -3.52 -2.65
CA LYS A 128 -7.61 -3.94 -1.27
C LYS A 128 -7.01 -5.30 -0.93
N ALA A 129 -7.22 -6.31 -1.78
CA ALA A 129 -6.64 -7.64 -1.59
C ALA A 129 -5.09 -7.60 -1.51
N GLN A 130 -4.43 -6.85 -2.39
CA GLN A 130 -2.97 -6.67 -2.40
C GLN A 130 -2.46 -5.96 -1.15
N GLY A 131 -3.19 -4.98 -0.62
CA GLY A 131 -2.83 -4.29 0.62
C GLY A 131 -2.93 -5.20 1.84
N ILE A 132 -4.02 -5.97 1.97
CA ILE A 132 -4.21 -6.96 3.05
C ILE A 132 -3.09 -8.03 3.00
N LEU A 133 -2.83 -8.61 1.82
CA LEU A 133 -1.76 -9.59 1.63
C LEU A 133 -0.36 -8.99 1.91
N THR A 134 -0.13 -7.73 1.58
CA THR A 134 1.13 -7.04 1.89
C THR A 134 1.30 -6.85 3.40
N CYS A 135 0.24 -6.52 4.14
CA CYS A 135 0.25 -6.44 5.60
C CYS A 135 0.59 -7.80 6.23
N LEU A 136 -0.08 -8.88 5.80
CA LEU A 136 0.21 -10.25 6.25
C LEU A 136 1.67 -10.65 5.94
N ARG A 137 2.12 -10.46 4.70
CA ARG A 137 3.50 -10.76 4.26
C ARG A 137 4.56 -9.96 5.03
N ALA A 138 4.26 -8.71 5.41
CA ALA A 138 5.16 -7.86 6.18
C ALA A 138 5.19 -8.20 7.69
N THR A 139 4.27 -9.03 8.19
CA THR A 139 4.14 -9.32 9.63
C THR A 139 5.43 -9.89 10.25
N PRO A 140 6.14 -10.88 9.67
CA PRO A 140 7.40 -11.37 10.25
C PRO A 140 8.50 -10.30 10.30
N TYR A 141 8.62 -9.49 9.23
CA TYR A 141 9.59 -8.38 9.15
C TYR A 141 9.34 -7.31 10.23
N ASN A 142 8.08 -6.93 10.42
CA ASN A 142 7.67 -5.95 11.43
C ASN A 142 7.78 -6.50 12.86
N SER A 143 7.49 -7.78 13.06
CA SER A 143 7.61 -8.48 14.36
C SER A 143 9.04 -8.45 14.89
N HIS A 144 10.05 -8.65 14.03
CA HIS A 144 11.46 -8.49 14.41
C HIS A 144 11.84 -7.06 14.85
N ARG A 145 11.09 -6.04 14.40
CA ARG A 145 11.23 -4.64 14.83
C ARG A 145 10.31 -4.30 16.01
N ARG A 146 9.68 -5.31 16.63
CA ARG A 146 8.68 -5.24 17.70
C ARG A 146 7.44 -4.42 17.34
N LYS A 147 7.02 -4.46 16.07
CA LYS A 147 5.82 -3.79 15.56
C LYS A 147 4.82 -4.79 15.00
N VAL A 148 3.54 -4.58 15.28
CA VAL A 148 2.44 -5.39 14.76
C VAL A 148 1.42 -4.44 14.13
N TYR A 149 1.16 -4.61 12.83
CA TYR A 149 0.21 -3.79 12.07
C TYR A 149 -1.02 -4.60 11.65
N LEU A 150 -1.40 -5.63 12.41
CA LEU A 150 -2.60 -6.42 12.14
C LEU A 150 -3.86 -5.72 12.72
N PRO A 151 -5.04 -5.93 12.13
CA PRO A 151 -6.32 -5.50 12.70
C PRO A 151 -6.52 -6.02 14.13
N MET A 152 -6.68 -5.09 15.07
CA MET A 152 -6.76 -5.42 16.50
C MET A 152 -8.08 -6.11 16.89
N ASP A 153 -9.18 -5.82 16.18
CA ASP A 153 -10.46 -6.53 16.30
C ASP A 153 -10.34 -8.04 16.06
N ILE A 154 -9.67 -8.45 14.98
CA ILE A 154 -9.45 -9.87 14.64
C ILE A 154 -8.46 -10.49 15.63
N CYS A 155 -7.41 -9.76 16.04
CA CYS A 155 -6.49 -10.23 17.09
C CYS A 155 -7.24 -10.51 18.41
N MET A 156 -8.13 -9.60 18.82
CA MET A 156 -8.96 -9.76 20.02
C MET A 156 -9.97 -10.90 19.90
N LEU A 157 -10.62 -11.06 18.73
CA LEU A 157 -11.60 -12.12 18.46
C LEU A 157 -11.03 -13.51 18.73
N HIS A 158 -9.79 -13.75 18.33
CA HIS A 158 -9.10 -15.04 18.51
C HIS A 158 -8.25 -15.12 19.78
N GLY A 159 -8.21 -14.06 20.60
CA GLY A 159 -7.37 -14.01 21.80
C GLY A 159 -5.86 -14.09 21.49
N ALA A 160 -5.42 -13.50 20.38
CA ALA A 160 -4.01 -13.36 20.03
C ALA A 160 -3.50 -11.98 20.45
N SER A 161 -2.42 -11.95 21.24
CA SER A 161 -1.77 -10.71 21.66
C SER A 161 -0.72 -10.24 20.65
N GLN A 162 -0.36 -8.95 20.67
CA GLN A 162 0.74 -8.44 19.84
C GLN A 162 2.08 -9.14 20.16
N GLU A 163 2.30 -9.55 21.40
CA GLU A 163 3.52 -10.24 21.82
C GLU A 163 3.63 -11.65 21.19
N ASP A 164 2.51 -12.32 20.90
CA ASP A 164 2.51 -13.62 20.22
C ASP A 164 3.05 -13.51 18.79
N PHE A 165 2.70 -12.42 18.08
CA PHE A 165 3.26 -12.11 16.76
C PHE A 165 4.73 -11.69 16.86
N ILE A 166 5.11 -10.85 17.84
CA ILE A 166 6.50 -10.40 18.05
C ILE A 166 7.43 -11.59 18.34
N ARG A 167 6.96 -12.60 19.08
CA ARG A 167 7.69 -13.85 19.35
C ARG A 167 7.68 -14.84 18.18
N GLY A 168 6.89 -14.59 17.13
CA GLY A 168 6.73 -15.52 16.01
C GLY A 168 6.01 -16.81 16.40
N SER A 169 5.04 -16.74 17.32
CA SER A 169 4.23 -17.90 17.70
C SER A 169 3.52 -18.54 16.50
N ARG A 170 3.28 -19.86 16.59
CA ARG A 170 2.55 -20.66 15.60
C ARG A 170 1.30 -21.31 16.22
N ASP A 171 0.85 -20.78 17.35
CA ASP A 171 -0.33 -21.25 18.06
C ASP A 171 -1.60 -21.15 17.21
N LYS A 172 -2.67 -21.81 17.65
CA LYS A 172 -3.91 -21.88 16.87
C LYS A 172 -4.51 -20.48 16.65
N ASN A 173 -4.60 -19.67 17.71
CA ASN A 173 -5.09 -18.29 17.65
C ASN A 173 -4.36 -17.42 16.62
N VAL A 174 -3.02 -17.46 16.58
CA VAL A 174 -2.22 -16.70 15.59
C VAL A 174 -2.53 -17.16 14.16
N ARG A 175 -2.70 -18.46 13.94
CA ARG A 175 -3.09 -19.01 12.62
C ARG A 175 -4.52 -18.65 12.24
N ASP A 176 -5.46 -18.66 13.19
CA ASP A 176 -6.85 -18.27 12.97
C ASP A 176 -6.95 -16.78 12.60
N VAL A 177 -6.18 -15.88 13.26
CA VAL A 177 -6.10 -14.45 12.87
C VAL A 177 -5.59 -14.28 11.44
N VAL A 178 -4.49 -14.97 11.08
CA VAL A 178 -3.93 -14.91 9.73
C VAL A 178 -4.93 -15.46 8.70
N TYR A 179 -5.67 -16.51 9.05
CA TYR A 179 -6.70 -17.11 8.20
C TYR A 179 -7.87 -16.16 7.93
N ASP A 180 -8.44 -15.54 8.96
CA ASP A 180 -9.57 -14.62 8.80
C ASP A 180 -9.21 -13.39 7.96
N ILE A 181 -8.02 -12.80 8.20
CA ILE A 181 -7.52 -11.67 7.41
C ILE A 181 -7.25 -12.10 5.97
N ALA A 182 -6.67 -13.28 5.74
CA ALA A 182 -6.45 -13.81 4.39
C ALA A 182 -7.76 -14.14 3.66
N SER A 183 -8.78 -14.62 4.38
CA SER A 183 -10.11 -14.88 3.84
C SER A 183 -10.77 -13.59 3.32
N GLN A 184 -10.55 -12.46 3.99
CA GLN A 184 -11.05 -11.16 3.51
C GLN A 184 -10.34 -10.66 2.25
N ALA A 185 -9.03 -10.89 2.14
CA ALA A 185 -8.34 -10.70 0.86
C ALA A 185 -8.90 -11.60 -0.26
N HIS A 186 -9.33 -12.82 0.07
CA HIS A 186 -9.96 -13.74 -0.89
C HIS A 186 -11.35 -13.28 -1.33
N VAL A 187 -12.21 -12.83 -0.40
CA VAL A 187 -13.54 -12.27 -0.70
C VAL A 187 -13.43 -11.10 -1.69
N HIS A 188 -12.41 -10.24 -1.56
CA HIS A 188 -12.19 -9.19 -2.56
C HIS A 188 -11.95 -9.74 -3.98
N LEU A 189 -11.25 -10.87 -4.13
CA LEU A 189 -10.97 -11.49 -5.43
C LEU A 189 -12.22 -12.15 -6.07
N GLU A 190 -13.24 -12.48 -5.29
CA GLU A 190 -14.53 -13.01 -5.82
C GLU A 190 -15.40 -11.92 -6.47
N HIS A 191 -15.01 -10.65 -6.34
CA HIS A 191 -15.74 -9.47 -6.84
C HIS A 191 -15.00 -8.73 -7.97
N VAL A 192 -14.00 -9.38 -8.58
CA VAL A 192 -13.14 -8.88 -9.68
C VAL A 192 -13.66 -9.35 -11.04
#